data_AF-A0A8T3TJT5-F1
#
_entry.id   AF-A0A8T3TJT5-F1
#
_cell.length_a   1.000
_cell.length_b   1.000
_cell.length_c   1.000
_cell.angle_alpha   90.00
_cell.angle_beta   90.00
_cell.angle_gamma   90.00
#
_symmetry.space_group_name_H-M   'P 1'
#
loop_
_entity.id
_entity.type
_entity.pdbx_description
1 polymer ?
#
loop_
_entity_poly.entity_id
_entity_poly.type
_entity_poly.pdbx_seq_one_letter_code
_entity_poly.pdbx_strand_id
1 'polypeptide(L)'
;MAVSSARRPPLPLLAVVAVIGVLSMLPLVYLVIRASGADERALDLLVRPRTLELLVSSVALSAGVGLGATLLGLPLAWLTTRTDLPGRRLWTVLTVAPLAVPSYVLAFALV
;
A
#
# COMPACT_ATOMS: atom_id res chain seq x y z
N MET A 1 3.88 4.94 32.86
CA MET A 1 3.27 4.74 31.53
C MET A 1 1.96 4.00 31.76
N ALA A 2 0.86 4.74 31.94
CA ALA A 2 -0.46 4.14 32.17
C ALA A 2 -0.99 3.63 30.83
N VAL A 3 -1.13 2.30 30.71
CA VAL A 3 -1.86 1.68 29.60
C VAL A 3 -3.28 2.23 29.66
N SER A 4 -3.67 3.04 28.68
CA SER A 4 -5.02 3.56 28.56
C SER A 4 -6.01 2.40 28.57
N SER A 5 -6.93 2.40 29.52
CA SER A 5 -8.07 1.49 29.56
C SER A 5 -8.81 1.57 28.21
N ALA A 6 -8.83 0.47 27.47
CA ALA A 6 -9.50 0.37 26.18
C ALA A 6 -11.00 0.61 26.37
N ARG A 7 -11.45 1.85 26.16
CA ARG A 7 -12.89 2.14 26.09
C ARG A 7 -13.43 1.43 24.85
N ARG A 8 -14.48 0.62 25.03
CA ARG A 8 -15.18 -0.02 23.91
C ARG A 8 -15.69 1.10 22.98
N PRO A 9 -15.45 1.01 21.67
CA PRO A 9 -15.96 2.01 20.74
C PRO A 9 -17.49 2.05 20.81
N PRO A 10 -18.11 3.22 20.68
CA PRO A 10 -19.57 3.32 20.68
C PRO A 10 -20.13 2.54 19.48
N LEU A 11 -21.20 1.75 19.71
CA LEU A 11 -21.91 0.97 18.69
C LEU A 11 -22.16 1.69 17.36
N PRO A 12 -22.56 2.99 17.30
CA PRO A 12 -22.73 3.67 16.01
C PRO A 12 -21.43 3.79 15.21
N LEU A 13 -20.28 3.96 15.86
CA LEU A 13 -18.99 4.04 15.16
C LEU A 13 -18.60 2.69 14.57
N LEU A 14 -18.85 1.59 15.29
CA LEU A 14 -18.67 0.24 14.76
C LEU A 14 -19.60 -0.03 13.56
N ALA A 15 -20.86 0.41 13.62
CA ALA A 15 -21.79 0.27 12.52
C ALA A 15 -21.32 1.03 11.27
N VAL A 16 -20.84 2.26 11.42
CA VAL A 16 -20.29 3.05 10.31
C VAL A 16 -19.05 2.36 9.71
N VAL A 17 -18.11 1.91 10.54
CA VAL A 17 -16.92 1.17 10.06
C VAL A 17 -17.31 -0.11 9.32
N ALA A 18 -18.29 -0.85 9.84
CA ALA A 18 -18.79 -2.07 9.21
C ALA A 18 -19.42 -1.76 7.84
N VAL A 19 -20.26 -0.72 7.75
CA VAL A 19 -20.87 -0.29 6.48
C VAL A 19 -19.81 0.10 5.46
N ILE A 20 -18.83 0.93 5.87
CA ILE A 20 -17.72 1.32 4.99
C ILE A 20 -16.93 0.10 4.53
N GLY A 21 -16.61 -0.82 5.45
CA GLY A 21 -15.92 -2.06 5.14
C GLY A 21 -16.68 -2.91 4.12
N VAL A 22 -17.99 -3.11 4.31
CA VAL A 22 -18.84 -3.86 3.38
C VAL A 22 -18.91 -3.18 2.01
N LEU A 23 -19.13 -1.86 1.97
CA LEU A 23 -19.16 -1.11 0.71
C LEU A 23 -17.82 -1.16 -0.02
N SER A 24 -16.70 -1.16 0.71
CA SER A 24 -15.35 -1.24 0.12
C SER A 24 -15.05 -2.63 -0.47
N MET A 25 -15.73 -3.68 -0.01
CA MET A 25 -15.63 -5.03 -0.56
C MET A 25 -16.48 -5.23 -1.82
N LEU A 26 -17.46 -4.36 -2.08
CA LEU A 26 -18.35 -4.45 -3.24
C LEU A 26 -17.62 -4.67 -4.58
N PRO A 27 -16.57 -3.91 -4.96
CA PRO A 27 -15.85 -4.14 -6.22
C PRO A 27 -15.14 -5.50 -6.25
N LEU A 28 -14.62 -5.99 -5.12
CA LEU A 28 -13.98 -7.31 -5.04
C LEU A 28 -15.01 -8.43 -5.20
N VAL A 29 -16.16 -8.32 -4.54
CA VAL A 29 -17.27 -9.27 -4.70
C VAL A 29 -17.76 -9.30 -6.14
N TYR A 30 -17.95 -8.13 -6.75
CA TYR A 30 -18.31 -8.03 -8.17
C TYR A 30 -17.26 -8.68 -9.08
N LEU A 31 -15.97 -8.45 -8.81
CA LEU A 31 -14.88 -9.05 -9.58
C LEU A 31 -14.88 -10.58 -9.49
N VAL A 32 -15.15 -11.15 -8.30
CA VAL A 32 -15.29 -12.60 -8.11
C VAL A 32 -16.48 -13.16 -8.89
N ILE A 33 -17.64 -12.50 -8.82
CA ILE A 33 -18.84 -12.89 -9.60
C ILE A 33 -18.55 -12.83 -11.11
N ARG A 34 -17.84 -11.79 -11.55
CA ARG A 34 -17.46 -11.61 -12.96
C ARG A 34 -16.46 -12.68 -13.42
N ALA A 35 -15.51 -13.03 -12.56
CA ALA A 35 -14.48 -14.03 -12.84
C ALA A 35 -15.04 -15.45 -12.84
N SER A 36 -16.04 -15.77 -12.00
CA SER A 36 -16.64 -17.11 -11.94
C SER A 36 -17.46 -17.47 -13.18
N GLY A 37 -17.93 -16.47 -13.94
CA GLY A 37 -18.59 -16.67 -15.23
C GLY A 37 -17.65 -16.65 -16.43
N ALA A 38 -16.34 -16.76 -16.24
CA ALA A 38 -15.35 -16.68 -17.31
C ALA A 38 -15.14 -18.03 -18.03
N ASP A 39 -15.12 -18.00 -19.36
CA ASP A 39 -14.90 -19.18 -20.20
C ASP A 39 -13.42 -19.63 -20.23
N GLU A 40 -13.14 -20.80 -20.81
CA GLU A 40 -11.77 -21.34 -21.02
C GLU A 40 -10.81 -20.35 -21.68
N ARG A 41 -11.32 -19.50 -22.59
CA ARG A 41 -10.53 -18.43 -23.23
C ARG A 41 -9.93 -17.43 -22.23
N ALA A 42 -10.56 -17.23 -21.09
CA ALA A 42 -10.05 -16.34 -20.05
C ALA A 42 -8.86 -16.95 -19.30
N LEU A 43 -8.87 -18.28 -19.10
CA LEU A 43 -7.74 -19.00 -18.54
C LEU A 43 -6.56 -18.97 -19.51
N ASP A 44 -6.79 -19.15 -20.81
CA ASP A 44 -5.75 -19.02 -21.82
C ASP A 44 -5.06 -17.65 -21.78
N LEU A 45 -5.81 -16.57 -21.52
CA LEU A 45 -5.25 -15.22 -21.37
C LEU A 45 -4.34 -15.08 -20.14
N LEU A 46 -4.63 -15.80 -19.05
CA LEU A 46 -3.83 -15.78 -17.83
C LEU A 46 -2.49 -16.51 -18.01
N VAL A 47 -2.48 -17.63 -18.75
CA VAL A 47 -1.28 -18.46 -18.97
C VAL A 47 -0.47 -17.97 -20.18
N ARG A 48 -0.91 -16.94 -20.90
CA ARG A 48 -0.12 -16.34 -21.99
C ARG A 48 1.26 -15.91 -21.47
N PRO A 49 2.35 -16.21 -22.21
CA PRO A 49 3.71 -15.86 -21.80
C PRO A 49 3.86 -14.38 -21.41
N ARG A 50 3.22 -13.47 -22.18
CA ARG A 50 3.23 -12.04 -21.89
C ARG A 50 2.57 -11.67 -20.57
N THR A 51 1.46 -12.33 -20.21
CA THR A 51 0.75 -12.08 -18.95
C THR A 51 1.60 -12.53 -17.77
N LEU A 52 2.26 -13.69 -17.90
CA LEU A 52 3.19 -14.20 -16.89
C LEU A 52 4.44 -13.32 -16.75
N GLU A 53 4.99 -12.86 -17.87
CA GLU A 53 6.12 -11.92 -17.86
C GLU A 53 5.77 -10.64 -17.11
N LEU A 54 4.62 -10.02 -17.42
CA LEU A 54 4.14 -8.84 -16.72
C LEU A 54 3.92 -9.10 -15.22
N LEU A 55 3.38 -10.26 -14.87
CA LEU A 55 3.19 -10.66 -13.47
C LEU A 55 4.54 -10.77 -12.75
N VAL A 56 5.51 -11.44 -13.35
CA VAL A 56 6.86 -11.60 -12.79
C VAL A 56 7.54 -10.25 -12.65
N SER A 57 7.52 -9.39 -13.67
CA SER A 57 8.08 -8.04 -13.60
C SER A 57 7.43 -7.21 -12.50
N SER A 58 6.11 -7.27 -12.37
CA SER A 58 5.38 -6.52 -11.33
C SER A 58 5.73 -6.99 -9.93
N VAL A 59 5.79 -8.31 -9.71
CA VAL A 59 6.17 -8.90 -8.42
C VAL A 59 7.63 -8.58 -8.10
N ALA A 60 8.55 -8.76 -9.05
CA ALA A 60 9.97 -8.49 -8.87
C ALA A 60 10.22 -7.00 -8.57
N LEU A 61 9.57 -6.10 -9.31
CA LEU A 61 9.66 -4.66 -9.06
C LEU A 61 9.09 -4.30 -7.69
N SER A 62 7.91 -4.80 -7.34
CA SER A 62 7.28 -4.53 -6.04
C SER A 62 8.13 -5.03 -4.86
N ALA A 63 8.71 -6.23 -4.99
CA ALA A 63 9.61 -6.79 -3.99
C ALA A 63 10.90 -5.97 -3.89
N GLY A 64 11.51 -5.60 -5.02
CA GLY A 64 12.71 -4.76 -5.06
C GLY A 64 12.48 -3.40 -4.41
N VAL A 65 11.36 -2.73 -4.74
CA VAL A 65 10.96 -1.46 -4.12
C VAL A 65 10.70 -1.64 -2.63
N GLY A 66 9.98 -2.69 -2.22
CA GLY A 66 9.69 -2.96 -0.81
C GLY A 66 10.95 -3.21 0.03
N LEU A 67 11.90 -3.98 -0.51
CA LEU A 67 13.19 -4.23 0.12
C LEU A 67 14.02 -2.94 0.20
N GLY A 68 14.14 -2.20 -0.91
CA GLY A 68 14.86 -0.93 -0.95
C GLY A 68 14.28 0.11 0.02
N ALA A 69 12.95 0.25 0.03
CA ALA A 69 12.24 1.13 0.95
C ALA A 69 12.43 0.72 2.42
N THR A 70 12.47 -0.58 2.72
CA THR A 70 12.73 -1.06 4.08
C THR A 70 14.19 -0.80 4.49
N LEU A 71 15.14 -1.09 3.61
CA LEU A 71 16.57 -0.88 3.85
C LEU A 71 16.93 0.60 4.06
N LEU A 72 16.25 1.52 3.37
CA LEU A 72 16.47 2.96 3.53
C LEU A 72 15.60 3.56 4.65
N GLY A 73 14.32 3.17 4.70
CA GLY A 73 13.34 3.73 5.62
C GLY A 73 13.57 3.30 7.06
N LEU A 74 13.98 2.04 7.31
CA LEU A 74 14.18 1.55 8.67
C LEU A 74 15.35 2.26 9.40
N PRO A 75 16.54 2.45 8.79
CA PRO A 75 17.59 3.26 9.40
C PRO A 75 17.19 4.72 9.61
N LEU A 76 16.52 5.34 8.63
CA LEU A 76 16.04 6.73 8.77
C LEU A 76 15.02 6.88 9.91
N ALA A 77 14.10 5.92 10.04
CA ALA A 77 13.14 5.88 11.14
C ALA A 77 13.84 5.69 12.49
N TRP A 78 14.82 4.79 12.57
CA TRP A 78 15.59 4.58 13.81
C TRP A 78 16.37 5.84 14.20
N LEU A 79 17.09 6.44 13.25
CA LEU A 79 17.85 7.66 13.43
C LEU A 79 16.96 8.81 13.93
N THR A 80 15.85 9.09 13.24
CA THR A 80 14.98 10.22 13.62
C THR A 80 14.23 10.04 14.95
N THR A 81 14.11 8.81 15.46
CA THR A 81 13.36 8.52 16.70
C THR A 81 14.23 8.15 17.89
N ARG A 82 15.44 7.59 17.66
CA ARG A 82 16.32 7.06 18.71
C ARG A 82 17.62 7.83 18.88
N THR A 83 17.95 8.79 18.01
CA THR A 83 19.16 9.61 18.14
C THR A 83 18.86 11.11 18.16
N ASP A 84 19.78 11.90 18.72
CA ASP A 84 19.68 13.36 18.80
C ASP A 84 20.15 14.04 17.51
N LEU A 85 19.48 13.71 16.40
CA LEU A 85 19.79 14.27 15.09
C LEU A 85 19.52 15.79 15.03
N PRO A 86 20.50 16.62 14.61
CA PRO A 86 20.25 18.03 14.38
C PRO A 86 19.21 18.20 13.28
N GLY A 87 18.21 19.06 13.52
CA GLY A 87 17.17 19.34 12.54
C GLY A 87 16.20 18.18 12.27
N ARG A 88 15.95 17.27 13.23
CA ARG A 88 15.03 16.11 13.08
C ARG A 88 13.73 16.37 12.32
N ARG A 89 13.10 17.54 12.53
CA ARG A 89 11.85 17.91 11.86
C ARG A 89 12.01 18.03 10.34
N LEU A 90 13.14 18.56 9.88
CA LEU A 90 13.46 18.64 8.45
C LEU A 90 13.57 17.24 7.87
N TRP A 91 14.32 16.33 8.52
CA TRP A 91 14.45 14.94 8.07
C TRP A 91 13.09 14.23 7.98
N THR A 92 12.23 14.37 8.99
CA THR A 92 10.88 13.81 8.95
C THR A 92 10.06 14.36 7.77
N VAL A 93 10.10 15.68 7.55
CA VAL A 93 9.37 16.31 6.42
C VAL A 93 9.91 15.81 5.09
N LEU A 94 11.23 15.77 4.90
CA LEU A 94 11.85 15.33 3.64
C LEU A 94 11.52 13.88 3.31
N THR A 95 11.48 12.99 4.30
CA THR A 95 11.15 11.57 4.08
C THR A 95 9.69 11.37 3.66
N VAL A 96 8.78 12.25 4.09
CA VAL A 96 7.34 12.17 3.80
C VAL A 96 6.95 13.03 2.59
N ALA A 97 7.73 14.06 2.26
CA ALA A 97 7.46 15.00 1.16
C ALA A 97 7.14 14.33 -0.19
N PRO A 98 7.82 13.23 -0.60
CA PRO A 98 7.48 12.54 -1.84
C PRO A 98 6.03 12.03 -1.90
N LEU A 99 5.40 11.74 -0.76
CA LEU A 99 4.01 11.25 -0.70
C LEU A 99 2.99 12.31 -1.11
N ALA A 100 3.36 13.59 -1.09
CA ALA A 100 2.51 14.68 -1.56
C ALA A 100 2.58 14.88 -3.09
N VAL A 101 3.61 14.33 -3.74
CA VAL A 101 3.80 14.48 -5.19
C VAL A 101 2.93 13.45 -5.91
N PRO A 102 2.06 13.87 -6.84
CA PRO A 102 1.30 12.93 -7.66
C PRO A 102 2.24 12.01 -8.45
N SER A 103 1.91 10.72 -8.52
CA SER A 103 2.76 9.70 -9.16
C SER A 103 3.12 10.04 -10.61
N TYR A 104 2.18 10.63 -11.36
CA TYR A 104 2.41 11.09 -12.73
C TYR A 104 3.50 12.14 -12.80
N VAL A 105 3.44 13.18 -11.96
CA VAL A 105 4.44 14.28 -11.93
C VAL A 105 5.82 13.72 -11.60
N LEU A 106 5.90 12.82 -10.62
CA LEU A 106 7.16 12.19 -10.23
C LEU A 106 7.76 11.37 -11.37
N ALA A 107 6.93 10.63 -12.13
CA ALA A 107 7.40 9.85 -13.27
C ALA A 107 8.00 10.73 -14.38
N PHE A 108 7.37 11.88 -14.71
CA PHE A 108 7.93 12.83 -15.68
C PHE A 108 9.22 13.49 -15.22
N ALA A 109 9.38 13.73 -13.92
CA ALA A 109 10.59 14.37 -13.40
C ALA A 109 11.84 13.47 -13.45
N LEU A 110 11.65 12.15 -13.55
CA LEU A 110 12.72 11.15 -13.54
C LEU A 110 13.16 10.68 -14.93
N VAL A 111 12.48 11.13 -15.99
CA VAL A 111 12.77 10.86 -17.40
C VAL A 111 13.39 12.09 -18.04
#